data_AF-A0A5P0YW17-F1
#
_entry.id   AF-A0A5P0YW17-F1
#
_cell.length_a   1.000
_cell.length_b   1.000
_cell.length_c   1.000
_cell.angle_alpha   90.00
_cell.angle_beta   90.00
_cell.angle_gamma   90.00
#
_symmetry.space_group_name_H-M   'P 1'
#
loop_
_entity.id
_entity.type
_entity.pdbx_description
1 polymer ?
#
loop_
_entity_poly.entity_id
_entity_poly.type
_entity_poly.pdbx_seq_one_letter_code
_entity_poly.pdbx_strand_id
1 'polypeptide(L)'
;MRNRRTVWVGAVVAALVAATSACGGDSDEGQGVTPAGESSSLAPDLATGGYGAGAGADQAGAPSRSGPAGTLVLREDAKLGEIVTDSAGWTLYRFENDTAKPPSSNCDGDCAKAWPPVPADDAAAAGGMDPELLGKVKRSDGTSQLTLGGWPVYRYAQDTTPGDTKGQGVGGNWNVLAADGGKASVQDSGGSSDDTPGAGEADDDDAGSAPAGGGPAGGDEQTQLSAVKDPALGTIVADAQGRTLYRFDKDTAWPMKSNCEGECLKTWKPAKPVDKAALKGIDPKMISTLKRSDGSRQLAIDCWPVYWFTGDKKAGDTTGHGAGGVWWAVTPDGKKANGGAPADS
;
A
#
# COMPACT_ATOMS: atom_id res chain seq x y z
N MET A 1 77.90 26.45 47.18
CA MET A 1 76.92 26.31 48.29
C MET A 1 75.62 25.74 47.72
N ARG A 2 75.06 24.71 48.39
CA ARG A 2 73.64 24.24 48.42
C ARG A 2 72.89 24.14 47.06
N ASN A 3 72.66 22.96 46.45
CA ASN A 3 71.89 21.76 46.87
C ASN A 3 70.35 21.90 46.69
N ARG A 4 69.76 20.86 46.03
CA ARG A 4 68.33 20.38 45.99
C ARG A 4 67.42 21.01 44.91
N ARG A 5 66.92 20.28 43.89
CA ARG A 5 65.85 19.23 43.84
C ARG A 5 64.56 19.72 44.56
N THR A 6 63.34 19.71 44.01
CA THR A 6 62.52 18.55 43.58
C THR A 6 61.10 19.04 43.14
N VAL A 7 60.53 18.46 42.06
CA VAL A 7 59.13 17.97 41.84
C VAL A 7 57.87 18.88 41.68
N TRP A 8 57.24 18.73 40.50
CA TRP A 8 55.83 18.53 40.03
C TRP A 8 54.57 19.30 40.52
N VAL A 9 53.61 19.33 39.56
CA VAL A 9 52.14 19.58 39.61
C VAL A 9 51.76 21.06 39.64
N GLY A 10 50.86 21.62 38.82
CA GLY A 10 49.92 21.17 37.80
C GLY A 10 48.83 22.26 37.67
N ALA A 11 48.19 22.42 36.52
CA ALA A 11 46.80 22.93 36.41
C ALA A 11 46.31 22.83 34.95
N VAL A 12 45.23 22.08 34.82
CA VAL A 12 44.43 21.83 33.63
C VAL A 12 43.51 23.03 33.37
N VAL A 13 43.40 23.47 32.11
CA VAL A 13 42.17 24.08 31.60
C VAL A 13 41.84 23.43 30.27
N ALA A 14 40.70 22.72 30.27
CA ALA A 14 40.12 22.08 29.10
C ALA A 14 39.44 23.12 28.21
N ALA A 15 39.76 23.09 26.91
CA ALA A 15 38.99 23.77 25.87
C ALA A 15 38.45 22.71 24.91
N LEU A 16 37.13 22.53 24.95
CA LEU A 16 36.34 21.74 24.01
C LEU A 16 36.30 22.47 22.66
N VAL A 17 36.87 21.85 21.61
CA VAL A 17 36.63 22.23 20.22
C VAL A 17 35.85 21.11 19.54
N ALA A 18 34.61 21.41 19.16
CA ALA A 18 33.77 20.58 18.33
C ALA A 18 34.31 20.57 16.90
N ALA A 19 34.72 19.41 16.40
CA ALA A 19 35.13 19.21 15.01
C ALA A 19 33.96 18.65 14.20
N THR A 20 33.53 19.44 13.23
CA THR A 20 32.65 19.10 12.11
C THR A 20 33.21 17.92 11.32
N SER A 21 32.50 16.79 11.28
CA SER A 21 32.88 15.61 10.48
C SER A 21 32.15 15.65 9.14
N ALA A 22 32.92 15.98 8.10
CA ALA A 22 32.59 15.73 6.71
C ALA A 22 32.58 14.22 6.42
N CYS A 23 31.67 13.74 5.57
CA CYS A 23 31.64 12.35 5.13
C CYS A 23 32.75 12.09 4.10
N GLY A 24 33.81 11.38 4.51
CA GLY A 24 34.82 10.78 3.64
C GLY A 24 35.06 9.33 4.09
N GLY A 25 35.09 8.39 3.15
CA GLY A 25 35.27 6.96 3.40
C GLY A 25 36.73 6.49 3.37
N ASP A 26 36.98 5.23 3.74
CA ASP A 26 37.60 4.20 2.87
C ASP A 26 37.53 2.81 3.55
N SER A 27 37.84 1.80 2.75
CA SER A 27 37.69 0.35 2.91
C SER A 27 38.86 -0.27 3.68
N ASP A 28 38.66 -1.42 4.35
CA ASP A 28 39.67 -2.48 4.38
C ASP A 28 39.07 -3.84 4.77
N GLU A 29 39.61 -4.86 4.11
CA GLU A 29 39.26 -6.28 4.19
C GLU A 29 39.88 -6.97 5.42
N GLY A 30 39.43 -8.20 5.72
CA GLY A 30 40.38 -9.20 6.22
C GLY A 30 39.96 -10.10 7.37
N GLN A 31 39.79 -11.38 7.00
CA GLN A 31 40.21 -12.59 7.72
C GLN A 31 39.30 -13.17 8.80
N GLY A 32 38.70 -14.30 8.41
CA GLY A 32 38.13 -15.27 9.33
C GLY A 32 39.18 -16.15 9.99
N VAL A 33 38.74 -16.84 11.04
CA VAL A 33 39.35 -18.06 11.57
C VAL A 33 38.28 -18.81 12.37
N THR A 34 37.95 -20.02 11.92
CA THR A 34 37.46 -21.12 12.76
C THR A 34 38.67 -21.89 13.29
N PRO A 35 38.56 -22.51 14.48
CA PRO A 35 38.99 -23.90 14.59
C PRO A 35 38.00 -24.80 15.31
N ALA A 36 38.02 -26.06 14.86
CA ALA A 36 37.37 -27.24 15.42
C ALA A 36 38.29 -27.94 16.44
N GLY A 37 37.70 -28.86 17.23
CA GLY A 37 38.38 -29.87 18.05
C GLY A 37 37.69 -30.03 19.42
N GLU A 38 36.83 -31.04 19.61
CA GLU A 38 37.14 -32.36 20.22
C GLU A 38 37.21 -32.27 21.77
N SER A 39 36.61 -33.13 22.60
CA SER A 39 36.02 -34.47 22.48
C SER A 39 35.08 -34.70 23.68
N SER A 40 34.08 -35.57 23.53
CA SER A 40 33.98 -36.82 24.31
C SER A 40 32.66 -37.53 24.01
N SER A 41 32.81 -38.63 23.28
CA SER A 41 31.86 -39.72 23.14
C SER A 41 31.66 -40.45 24.47
N LEU A 42 30.43 -40.89 24.75
CA LEU A 42 30.08 -42.28 25.11
C LEU A 42 28.56 -42.46 24.85
N ALA A 43 28.22 -43.24 23.82
CA ALA A 43 26.99 -44.03 23.73
C ALA A 43 27.38 -45.48 24.13
N PRO A 44 26.47 -46.43 24.45
CA PRO A 44 25.25 -46.76 23.70
C PRO A 44 24.06 -47.07 24.65
N ASP A 45 22.87 -47.61 24.34
CA ASP A 45 22.27 -48.33 23.22
C ASP A 45 20.72 -48.30 23.44
N LEU A 46 19.95 -48.34 22.35
CA LEU A 46 18.61 -48.92 22.15
C LEU A 46 17.49 -48.80 23.23
N ALA A 47 16.36 -48.18 22.86
CA ALA A 47 15.04 -48.86 22.73
C ALA A 47 13.84 -47.88 22.57
N THR A 48 13.15 -48.02 21.44
CA THR A 48 11.69 -48.25 21.32
C THR A 48 10.68 -47.36 22.07
N GLY A 49 9.91 -46.58 21.28
CA GLY A 49 8.45 -46.45 21.41
C GLY A 49 7.86 -45.77 22.65
N GLY A 50 7.33 -44.55 22.47
CA GLY A 50 6.52 -43.90 23.50
C GLY A 50 5.78 -42.67 22.97
N TYR A 51 4.53 -42.90 22.58
CA TYR A 51 3.48 -41.90 22.43
C TYR A 51 3.40 -41.04 23.71
N GLY A 52 3.63 -39.73 23.57
CA GLY A 52 3.56 -38.78 24.67
C GLY A 52 2.66 -37.63 24.27
N ALA A 53 1.40 -37.69 24.70
CA ALA A 53 0.44 -36.61 24.61
C ALA A 53 0.97 -35.38 25.37
N GLY A 54 1.38 -34.37 24.62
CA GLY A 54 1.56 -33.02 25.12
C GLY A 54 0.38 -32.17 24.67
N ALA A 55 -0.63 -32.05 25.53
CA ALA A 55 -1.67 -31.04 25.41
C ALA A 55 -1.03 -29.66 25.57
N GLY A 56 -0.54 -29.11 24.46
CA GLY A 56 -0.20 -27.70 24.33
C GLY A 56 -1.49 -26.94 24.11
N ALA A 57 -1.86 -26.11 25.08
CA ALA A 57 -3.03 -25.25 25.04
C ALA A 57 -3.15 -24.54 23.69
N ASP A 58 -4.27 -24.78 23.01
CA ASP A 58 -4.70 -24.07 21.82
C ASP A 58 -4.70 -22.56 22.11
N GLN A 59 -3.64 -21.88 21.67
CA GLN A 59 -3.77 -20.50 21.28
C GLN A 59 -4.75 -20.50 20.11
N ALA A 60 -5.98 -20.03 20.35
CA ALA A 60 -6.98 -19.87 19.31
C ALA A 60 -6.39 -19.01 18.19
N GLY A 61 -5.84 -19.69 17.17
CA GLY A 61 -5.31 -19.07 15.99
C GLY A 61 -6.46 -18.36 15.29
N ALA A 62 -6.22 -17.14 14.82
CA ALA A 62 -7.12 -16.51 13.88
C ALA A 62 -7.43 -17.51 12.75
N PRO A 63 -8.69 -17.64 12.31
CA PRO A 63 -9.06 -18.61 11.29
C PRO A 63 -8.16 -18.45 10.05
N SER A 64 -7.60 -19.56 9.59
CA SER A 64 -6.68 -19.60 8.45
C SER A 64 -7.42 -19.18 7.18
N ARG A 65 -7.02 -18.06 6.57
CA ARG A 65 -7.59 -17.54 5.31
C ARG A 65 -7.12 -18.30 4.06
N SER A 66 -6.24 -19.29 4.23
CA SER A 66 -5.80 -20.21 3.17
C SER A 66 -6.64 -21.49 3.11
N GLY A 67 -7.69 -21.56 3.93
CA GLY A 67 -8.58 -22.72 4.00
C GLY A 67 -9.57 -22.81 2.84
N PRO A 68 -10.32 -23.93 2.80
CA PRO A 68 -11.42 -24.16 1.87
C PRO A 68 -12.40 -22.99 1.76
N ALA A 69 -13.09 -22.87 0.62
CA ALA A 69 -14.12 -21.84 0.41
C ALA A 69 -15.50 -22.32 0.88
N GLY A 70 -15.80 -23.61 0.71
CA GLY A 70 -17.13 -24.16 0.86
C GLY A 70 -18.14 -23.46 -0.04
N THR A 71 -19.35 -23.26 0.49
CA THR A 71 -20.43 -22.61 -0.24
C THR A 71 -20.20 -21.10 -0.38
N LEU A 72 -20.19 -20.62 -1.62
CA LEU A 72 -20.20 -19.21 -1.95
C LEU A 72 -21.64 -18.71 -1.98
N VAL A 73 -21.85 -17.53 -1.41
CA VAL A 73 -23.16 -16.87 -1.35
C VAL A 73 -23.05 -15.39 -1.66
N LEU A 74 -24.18 -14.82 -2.06
CA LEU A 74 -24.36 -13.39 -2.26
C LEU A 74 -24.78 -12.74 -0.94
N ARG A 75 -24.17 -11.59 -0.64
CA ARG A 75 -24.44 -10.78 0.54
C ARG A 75 -24.59 -9.32 0.15
N GLU A 76 -25.63 -8.67 0.65
CA GLU A 76 -25.79 -7.23 0.51
C GLU A 76 -24.75 -6.47 1.35
N ASP A 77 -24.03 -5.56 0.70
CA ASP A 77 -23.16 -4.56 1.31
C ASP A 77 -23.69 -3.16 1.00
N ALA A 78 -23.85 -2.34 2.04
CA ALA A 78 -24.46 -1.02 1.92
C ALA A 78 -23.74 -0.05 0.97
N LYS A 79 -22.46 -0.29 0.66
CA LYS A 79 -21.62 0.58 -0.18
C LYS A 79 -21.26 -0.06 -1.52
N LEU A 80 -21.27 -1.39 -1.60
CA LEU A 80 -20.81 -2.14 -2.76
C LEU A 80 -21.94 -2.92 -3.46
N GLY A 81 -23.15 -2.90 -2.92
CA GLY A 81 -24.26 -3.70 -3.42
C GLY A 81 -24.04 -5.17 -3.09
N GLU A 82 -24.46 -6.05 -3.98
CA GLU A 82 -24.32 -7.48 -3.78
C GLU A 82 -22.87 -7.94 -3.98
N ILE A 83 -22.30 -8.56 -2.94
CA ILE A 83 -20.91 -9.04 -2.91
C ILE A 83 -20.86 -10.55 -2.70
N VAL A 84 -19.76 -11.17 -3.11
CA VAL A 84 -19.52 -12.59 -2.88
C VAL A 84 -18.77 -12.84 -1.57
N THR A 85 -19.31 -13.75 -0.75
CA THR A 85 -18.62 -14.28 0.43
C THR A 85 -18.54 -15.80 0.42
N ASP A 86 -17.55 -16.35 1.12
CA ASP A 86 -17.44 -17.80 1.33
C ASP A 86 -18.30 -18.31 2.50
N SER A 87 -18.22 -19.62 2.79
CA SER A 87 -19.02 -20.27 3.85
C SER A 87 -18.69 -19.79 5.27
N ALA A 88 -17.52 -19.18 5.47
CA ALA A 88 -17.11 -18.57 6.73
C ALA A 88 -17.44 -17.06 6.77
N GLY A 89 -18.05 -16.52 5.70
CA GLY A 89 -18.46 -15.12 5.56
C GLY A 89 -17.31 -14.18 5.20
N TRP A 90 -16.16 -14.68 4.75
CA TRP A 90 -15.08 -13.81 4.25
C TRP A 90 -15.44 -13.26 2.88
N THR A 91 -15.24 -11.96 2.71
CA THR A 91 -15.37 -11.27 1.43
C THR A 91 -14.31 -11.80 0.45
N LEU A 92 -14.75 -12.06 -0.79
CA LEU A 92 -13.89 -12.54 -1.84
C LEU A 92 -13.53 -11.42 -2.81
N TYR A 93 -12.29 -11.43 -3.28
CA TYR A 93 -11.70 -10.37 -4.08
C TYR A 93 -11.10 -10.90 -5.39
N ARG A 94 -11.00 -10.00 -6.37
CA ARG A 94 -10.25 -10.15 -7.62
C ARG A 94 -9.13 -9.11 -7.72
N PHE A 95 -8.12 -9.44 -8.51
CA PHE A 95 -6.98 -8.56 -8.80
C PHE A 95 -6.99 -8.14 -10.27
N GLU A 96 -6.97 -6.83 -10.55
CA GLU A 96 -7.01 -6.30 -11.93
C GLU A 96 -5.77 -6.65 -12.75
N ASN A 97 -4.66 -7.04 -12.12
CA ASN A 97 -3.48 -7.49 -12.85
C ASN A 97 -3.61 -8.96 -13.30
N ASP A 98 -4.64 -9.69 -12.88
CA ASP A 98 -4.91 -11.04 -13.35
C ASP A 98 -5.62 -11.01 -14.71
N THR A 99 -5.78 -12.19 -15.32
CA THR A 99 -6.57 -12.34 -16.55
C THR A 99 -7.70 -13.33 -16.31
N ALA A 100 -8.90 -13.02 -16.84
CA ALA A 100 -10.04 -13.94 -16.78
C ALA A 100 -10.08 -14.96 -17.93
N LYS A 101 -9.49 -14.61 -19.09
CA LYS A 101 -9.52 -15.45 -20.30
C LYS A 101 -8.23 -15.34 -21.11
N PRO A 102 -7.34 -16.35 -21.06
CA PRO A 102 -7.39 -17.49 -20.13
C PRO A 102 -7.22 -17.02 -18.67
N PRO A 103 -7.76 -17.77 -17.68
CA PRO A 103 -7.51 -17.50 -16.28
C PRO A 103 -6.01 -17.54 -15.94
N SER A 104 -5.49 -16.49 -15.31
CA SER A 104 -4.10 -16.44 -14.84
C SER A 104 -3.94 -15.51 -13.63
N SER A 105 -3.24 -15.98 -12.60
CA SER A 105 -2.91 -15.19 -11.40
C SER A 105 -1.49 -14.62 -11.50
N ASN A 106 -1.34 -13.32 -11.25
CA ASN A 106 -0.07 -12.60 -11.12
C ASN A 106 0.31 -12.28 -9.66
N CYS A 107 -0.50 -12.71 -8.69
CA CYS A 107 -0.24 -12.50 -7.26
C CYS A 107 0.43 -13.73 -6.64
N ASP A 108 1.77 -13.75 -6.56
CA ASP A 108 2.59 -14.82 -5.97
C ASP A 108 3.45 -14.31 -4.78
N GLY A 109 4.02 -15.24 -4.00
CA GLY A 109 4.98 -14.93 -2.93
C GLY A 109 4.40 -14.02 -1.85
N ASP A 110 5.02 -12.86 -1.61
CA ASP A 110 4.54 -11.90 -0.61
C ASP A 110 3.16 -11.31 -0.96
N CYS A 111 2.82 -11.24 -2.25
CA CYS A 111 1.48 -10.88 -2.67
C CYS A 111 0.47 -11.88 -2.11
N ALA A 112 0.72 -13.18 -2.28
CA ALA A 112 -0.14 -14.26 -1.80
C ALA A 112 -0.21 -14.35 -0.26
N LYS A 113 0.74 -13.75 0.48
CA LYS A 113 0.64 -13.62 1.94
C LYS A 113 -0.36 -12.53 2.34
N ALA A 114 -0.35 -11.41 1.63
CA ALA A 114 -1.30 -10.31 1.86
C ALA A 114 -2.68 -10.63 1.28
N TRP A 115 -2.72 -11.40 0.20
CA TRP A 115 -3.90 -11.81 -0.54
C TRP A 115 -3.91 -13.33 -0.70
N PRO A 116 -4.28 -14.08 0.35
CA PRO A 116 -4.34 -15.53 0.28
C PRO A 116 -5.23 -16.01 -0.89
N PRO A 117 -4.68 -16.83 -1.82
CA PRO A 117 -5.47 -17.47 -2.87
C PRO A 117 -6.50 -18.41 -2.26
N VAL A 118 -7.71 -18.41 -2.79
CA VAL A 118 -8.75 -19.33 -2.34
C VAL A 118 -8.60 -20.67 -3.08
N PRO A 119 -8.45 -21.81 -2.37
CA PRO A 119 -8.38 -23.12 -3.01
C PRO A 119 -9.66 -23.46 -3.79
N ALA A 120 -9.52 -24.19 -4.90
CA ALA A 120 -10.66 -24.54 -5.77
C ALA A 120 -11.43 -25.81 -5.35
N ASP A 121 -10.89 -26.61 -4.43
CA ASP A 121 -11.25 -28.03 -4.31
C ASP A 121 -12.67 -28.30 -3.80
N ASP A 122 -13.27 -27.36 -3.08
CA ASP A 122 -14.53 -27.55 -2.36
C ASP A 122 -15.57 -26.44 -2.60
N ALA A 123 -15.28 -25.51 -3.52
CA ALA A 123 -16.15 -24.38 -3.78
C ALA A 123 -17.47 -24.82 -4.45
N ALA A 124 -18.59 -24.35 -3.91
CA ALA A 124 -19.92 -24.58 -4.49
C ALA A 124 -20.72 -23.28 -4.53
N ALA A 125 -21.42 -23.01 -5.63
CA ALA A 125 -22.29 -21.85 -5.75
C ALA A 125 -23.63 -22.09 -5.06
N ALA A 126 -24.14 -21.08 -4.34
CA ALA A 126 -25.49 -21.06 -3.79
C ALA A 126 -26.06 -19.62 -3.79
N GLY A 127 -27.30 -19.48 -3.31
CA GLY A 127 -27.88 -18.15 -3.05
C GLY A 127 -28.05 -17.27 -4.29
N GLY A 128 -28.32 -17.85 -5.46
CA GLY A 128 -28.52 -17.10 -6.71
C GLY A 128 -27.27 -16.99 -7.59
N MET A 129 -26.12 -17.46 -7.12
CA MET A 129 -24.92 -17.55 -7.95
C MET A 129 -25.05 -18.62 -9.03
N ASP A 130 -24.54 -18.33 -10.23
CA ASP A 130 -24.47 -19.28 -11.33
C ASP A 130 -23.29 -20.26 -11.12
N PRO A 131 -23.54 -21.58 -10.95
CA PRO A 131 -22.47 -22.56 -10.80
C PRO A 131 -21.56 -22.68 -12.03
N GLU A 132 -22.02 -22.30 -13.22
CA GLU A 132 -21.21 -22.36 -14.45
C GLU A 132 -20.07 -21.34 -14.48
N LEU A 133 -20.15 -20.29 -13.65
CA LEU A 133 -19.10 -19.29 -13.51
C LEU A 133 -17.95 -19.75 -12.62
N LEU A 134 -18.13 -20.82 -11.85
CA LEU A 134 -17.06 -21.39 -11.04
C LEU A 134 -16.07 -22.16 -11.90
N GLY A 135 -14.80 -21.94 -11.63
CA GLY A 135 -13.72 -22.63 -12.31
C GLY A 135 -12.47 -22.72 -11.46
N LYS A 136 -11.35 -23.04 -12.10
CA LYS A 136 -10.06 -23.12 -11.45
C LYS A 136 -8.93 -22.71 -12.36
N VAL A 137 -7.89 -22.15 -11.77
CA VAL A 137 -6.61 -21.84 -12.42
C VAL A 137 -5.47 -22.56 -11.70
N LYS A 138 -4.53 -23.11 -12.47
CA LYS A 138 -3.29 -23.67 -11.92
C LYS A 138 -2.31 -22.53 -11.68
N ARG A 139 -1.82 -22.40 -10.45
CA ARG A 139 -0.83 -21.40 -10.07
C ARG A 139 0.60 -21.86 -10.37
N SER A 140 1.54 -20.93 -10.37
CA SER A 140 2.97 -21.15 -10.61
C SER A 140 3.61 -22.08 -9.56
N ASP A 141 3.11 -22.03 -8.32
CA ASP A 141 3.49 -22.90 -7.20
C ASP A 141 2.89 -24.33 -7.28
N GLY A 142 2.08 -24.60 -8.31
CA GLY A 142 1.44 -25.89 -8.50
C GLY A 142 0.15 -26.09 -7.68
N THR A 143 -0.36 -25.11 -6.96
CA THR A 143 -1.68 -25.18 -6.32
C THR A 143 -2.80 -24.87 -7.32
N SER A 144 -4.04 -25.23 -6.98
CA SER A 144 -5.24 -24.91 -7.77
C SER A 144 -6.03 -23.83 -7.04
N GLN A 145 -6.25 -22.69 -7.70
CA GLN A 145 -7.00 -21.56 -7.15
C GLN A 145 -8.37 -21.47 -7.81
N LEU A 146 -9.38 -21.15 -7.00
CA LEU A 146 -10.75 -20.90 -7.43
C LEU A 146 -10.80 -19.72 -8.40
N THR A 147 -11.62 -19.83 -9.43
CA THR A 147 -12.01 -18.69 -10.28
C THR A 147 -13.51 -18.49 -10.27
N LEU A 148 -13.95 -17.24 -10.36
CA LEU A 148 -15.35 -16.86 -10.60
C LEU A 148 -15.42 -15.97 -11.85
N GLY A 149 -16.22 -16.35 -12.84
CA GLY A 149 -16.25 -15.65 -14.13
C GLY A 149 -14.89 -15.64 -14.84
N GLY A 150 -14.05 -16.63 -14.53
CA GLY A 150 -12.65 -16.72 -14.99
C GLY A 150 -11.62 -15.93 -14.17
N TRP A 151 -12.03 -15.02 -13.28
CA TRP A 151 -11.11 -14.24 -12.44
C TRP A 151 -10.59 -15.05 -11.25
N PRO A 152 -9.27 -15.07 -10.97
CA PRO A 152 -8.73 -15.72 -9.77
C PRO A 152 -9.24 -15.07 -8.48
N VAL A 153 -9.64 -15.90 -7.53
CA VAL A 153 -10.33 -15.48 -6.29
C VAL A 153 -9.38 -15.46 -5.09
N TYR A 154 -9.43 -14.39 -4.31
CA TYR A 154 -8.58 -14.17 -3.14
C TYR A 154 -9.39 -13.76 -1.91
N ARG A 155 -8.79 -13.95 -0.73
CA ARG A 155 -9.17 -13.27 0.51
C ARG A 155 -8.16 -12.18 0.83
N TYR A 156 -8.50 -11.27 1.76
CA TYR A 156 -7.57 -10.24 2.22
C TYR A 156 -7.07 -10.51 3.64
N ALA A 157 -5.75 -10.43 3.86
CA ALA A 157 -5.16 -10.74 5.17
C ALA A 157 -5.53 -9.74 6.27
N GLN A 158 -5.87 -8.49 5.92
CA GLN A 158 -6.26 -7.46 6.89
C GLN A 158 -7.76 -7.42 7.21
N ASP A 159 -8.57 -8.20 6.50
CA ASP A 159 -9.95 -8.47 6.91
C ASP A 159 -9.89 -9.35 8.15
N THR A 160 -10.31 -8.82 9.29
CA THR A 160 -10.19 -9.47 10.61
C THR A 160 -11.50 -10.07 11.08
N THR A 161 -12.62 -9.66 10.49
CA THR A 161 -13.95 -10.15 10.79
C THR A 161 -14.68 -10.54 9.50
N PRO A 162 -15.49 -11.63 9.50
CA PRO A 162 -16.36 -11.96 8.38
C PRO A 162 -17.18 -10.74 7.97
N GLY A 163 -17.21 -10.49 6.66
CA GLY A 163 -17.88 -9.33 6.11
C GLY A 163 -17.09 -8.04 6.02
N ASP A 164 -15.85 -8.00 6.52
CA ASP A 164 -14.93 -6.89 6.23
C ASP A 164 -14.73 -6.76 4.72
N THR A 165 -14.70 -5.53 4.21
CA THR A 165 -14.42 -5.21 2.80
C THR A 165 -13.15 -4.37 2.66
N LYS A 166 -12.21 -4.46 3.60
CA LYS A 166 -11.04 -3.56 3.70
C LYS A 166 -10.08 -3.72 2.52
N GLY A 167 -10.16 -4.83 1.81
CA GLY A 167 -9.41 -5.07 0.57
C GLY A 167 -9.92 -4.25 -0.62
N GLN A 168 -11.13 -3.69 -0.55
CA GLN A 168 -11.71 -2.93 -1.65
C GLN A 168 -10.85 -1.72 -1.99
N GLY A 169 -10.43 -1.62 -3.26
CA GLY A 169 -9.64 -0.51 -3.78
C GLY A 169 -8.19 -0.50 -3.33
N VAL A 170 -7.71 -1.49 -2.57
CA VAL A 170 -6.31 -1.53 -2.12
C VAL A 170 -5.39 -1.51 -3.34
N GLY A 171 -4.46 -0.56 -3.37
CA GLY A 171 -3.54 -0.39 -4.51
C GLY A 171 -4.21 -0.06 -5.84
N GLY A 172 -5.49 0.32 -5.85
CA GLY A 172 -6.28 0.64 -7.05
C GLY A 172 -6.70 -0.57 -7.91
N ASN A 173 -6.23 -1.77 -7.55
CA ASN A 173 -6.30 -2.95 -8.40
C ASN A 173 -6.98 -4.14 -7.71
N TRP A 174 -7.35 -4.01 -6.44
CA TRP A 174 -8.07 -5.06 -5.71
C TRP A 174 -9.53 -4.68 -5.57
N ASN A 175 -10.44 -5.57 -5.97
CA ASN A 175 -11.86 -5.31 -5.96
C ASN A 175 -12.62 -6.48 -5.37
N VAL A 176 -13.65 -6.19 -4.58
CA VAL A 176 -14.62 -7.18 -4.13
C VAL A 176 -15.32 -7.76 -5.35
N LEU A 177 -15.51 -9.07 -5.36
CA LEU A 177 -16.17 -9.79 -6.43
C LEU A 177 -17.69 -9.53 -6.38
N ALA A 178 -18.25 -9.26 -7.56
CA ALA A 178 -19.69 -9.36 -7.83
C ALA A 178 -20.06 -10.80 -8.24
N ALA A 179 -21.36 -11.09 -8.34
CA ALA A 179 -21.89 -12.42 -8.67
C ALA A 179 -21.34 -13.01 -9.98
N ASP A 180 -21.06 -12.16 -10.96
CA ASP A 180 -20.59 -12.53 -12.30
C ASP A 180 -19.05 -12.71 -12.40
N GLY A 181 -18.31 -12.49 -11.31
CA GLY A 181 -16.85 -12.36 -11.33
C GLY A 181 -16.34 -10.93 -11.58
N GLY A 182 -17.27 -10.01 -11.81
CA GLY A 182 -17.10 -8.58 -11.97
C GLY A 182 -16.64 -7.87 -10.69
N LYS A 183 -16.58 -6.54 -10.74
CA LYS A 183 -16.31 -5.72 -9.55
C LYS A 183 -17.64 -5.37 -8.92
N ALA A 184 -17.77 -5.63 -7.62
CA ALA A 184 -18.93 -5.18 -6.89
C ALA A 184 -19.05 -3.65 -6.92
N SER A 185 -20.24 -3.17 -7.23
CA SER A 185 -20.63 -1.77 -7.10
C SER A 185 -22.15 -1.69 -6.98
N VAL A 186 -22.65 -0.66 -6.29
CA VAL A 186 -24.10 -0.39 -6.11
C VAL A 186 -24.87 -0.17 -7.42
N GLN A 187 -24.19 -0.23 -8.58
CA GLN A 187 -24.81 -0.08 -9.89
C GLN A 187 -25.11 -1.41 -10.58
N ASP A 188 -24.73 -2.56 -10.01
CA ASP A 188 -24.82 -3.84 -10.72
C ASP A 188 -25.74 -4.87 -10.03
N SER A 189 -26.94 -4.42 -9.69
CA SER A 189 -28.08 -5.33 -9.48
C SER A 189 -29.03 -5.18 -10.67
N GLY A 190 -28.58 -5.59 -11.86
CA GLY A 190 -29.36 -5.51 -13.09
C GLY A 190 -28.87 -6.52 -14.13
N GLY A 191 -29.46 -7.70 -14.12
CA GLY A 191 -29.10 -8.81 -14.99
C GLY A 191 -29.06 -8.50 -16.49
N SER A 192 -28.21 -9.30 -17.15
CA SER A 192 -28.08 -9.55 -18.58
C SER A 192 -29.35 -9.35 -19.44
N SER A 193 -29.24 -8.57 -20.52
CA SER A 193 -29.82 -8.89 -21.85
C SER A 193 -29.35 -7.93 -22.96
N ASP A 194 -28.85 -8.56 -24.03
CA ASP A 194 -28.89 -8.19 -25.47
C ASP A 194 -28.24 -6.90 -26.03
N ASP A 195 -27.14 -7.15 -26.75
CA ASP A 195 -26.91 -6.94 -28.19
C ASP A 195 -27.34 -5.65 -28.94
N THR A 196 -26.38 -5.20 -29.76
CA THR A 196 -26.45 -4.39 -30.99
C THR A 196 -26.04 -2.90 -30.93
N PRO A 197 -25.04 -2.47 -31.73
CA PRO A 197 -24.61 -1.08 -31.87
C PRO A 197 -25.43 -0.33 -32.93
N GLY A 198 -25.90 0.87 -32.61
CA GLY A 198 -26.58 1.77 -33.54
C GLY A 198 -26.06 3.19 -33.43
N ALA A 199 -25.40 3.65 -34.50
CA ALA A 199 -24.98 5.03 -34.69
C ALA A 199 -26.17 5.99 -34.89
N GLY A 200 -26.00 7.26 -34.48
CA GLY A 200 -26.90 8.36 -34.81
C GLY A 200 -26.45 9.67 -34.14
N GLU A 201 -25.99 10.61 -34.95
CA GLU A 201 -25.54 11.97 -34.62
C GLU A 201 -26.71 12.97 -34.43
N ALA A 202 -26.35 14.15 -33.90
CA ALA A 202 -26.99 15.49 -34.04
C ALA A 202 -28.34 15.75 -33.31
N ASP A 203 -28.66 16.91 -32.73
CA ASP A 203 -28.02 18.24 -32.53
C ASP A 203 -28.93 19.06 -31.57
N ASP A 204 -28.36 20.11 -30.93
CA ASP A 204 -28.96 21.39 -30.43
C ASP A 204 -30.13 21.36 -29.40
N ASP A 205 -30.32 22.25 -28.40
CA ASP A 205 -29.74 23.55 -27.99
C ASP A 205 -30.28 23.93 -26.57
N ASP A 206 -29.71 25.00 -25.98
CA ASP A 206 -30.28 25.94 -24.99
C ASP A 206 -29.95 25.85 -23.47
N ALA A 207 -28.83 26.52 -23.14
CA ALA A 207 -28.62 27.60 -22.17
C ALA A 207 -29.35 27.67 -20.80
N GLY A 208 -28.52 27.76 -19.74
CA GLY A 208 -28.87 28.31 -18.43
C GLY A 208 -27.63 28.71 -17.63
N SER A 209 -27.30 30.01 -17.66
CA SER A 209 -26.04 30.66 -17.27
C SER A 209 -25.52 30.49 -15.83
N ALA A 210 -24.20 30.68 -15.72
CA ALA A 210 -23.33 30.69 -14.54
C ALA A 210 -23.51 31.92 -13.59
N PRO A 211 -22.60 32.15 -12.61
CA PRO A 211 -21.38 32.86 -13.00
C PRO A 211 -20.08 32.29 -12.44
N ALA A 212 -19.10 32.27 -13.33
CA ALA A 212 -17.68 32.30 -13.02
C ALA A 212 -17.26 33.69 -12.52
N GLY A 213 -16.29 33.74 -11.60
CA GLY A 213 -15.49 34.92 -11.32
C GLY A 213 -14.06 34.69 -11.80
N GLY A 214 -13.65 35.34 -12.90
CA GLY A 214 -12.24 35.51 -13.30
C GLY A 214 -11.61 36.74 -12.60
N GLY A 215 -10.30 36.97 -12.56
CA GLY A 215 -9.10 36.36 -13.17
C GLY A 215 -7.85 36.82 -12.38
N PRO A 216 -6.64 37.07 -12.95
CA PRO A 216 -6.19 36.88 -14.33
C PRO A 216 -5.00 35.90 -14.46
N ALA A 217 -4.68 35.59 -15.72
CA ALA A 217 -3.60 34.73 -16.19
C ALA A 217 -2.19 35.28 -15.94
N GLY A 218 -1.23 34.38 -15.73
CA GLY A 218 0.22 34.63 -15.90
C GLY A 218 1.11 34.07 -14.79
N GLY A 219 1.31 32.74 -14.75
CA GLY A 219 2.32 32.09 -13.92
C GLY A 219 2.09 30.58 -13.84
N ASP A 220 3.13 29.78 -14.05
CA ASP A 220 3.06 28.33 -14.21
C ASP A 220 2.30 27.60 -13.08
N GLU A 221 1.00 27.35 -13.29
CA GLU A 221 0.05 26.57 -12.47
C GLU A 221 0.44 25.09 -12.28
N GLN A 222 1.69 24.71 -12.47
CA GLN A 222 2.19 23.37 -12.17
C GLN A 222 3.19 23.38 -10.99
N THR A 223 3.44 24.55 -10.41
CA THR A 223 4.48 24.76 -9.40
C THR A 223 3.96 25.23 -8.04
N GLN A 224 2.64 25.26 -7.82
CA GLN A 224 2.05 25.65 -6.54
C GLN A 224 1.65 24.42 -5.70
N LEU A 225 1.82 24.54 -4.37
CA LEU A 225 1.25 23.61 -3.39
C LEU A 225 0.35 24.38 -2.42
N SER A 226 -0.73 23.72 -2.00
CA SER A 226 -1.67 24.27 -1.03
C SER A 226 -1.97 23.26 0.08
N ALA A 227 -2.01 23.74 1.31
CA ALA A 227 -2.68 23.04 2.41
C ALA A 227 -4.19 23.16 2.22
N VAL A 228 -4.87 22.04 2.07
CA VAL A 228 -6.32 21.95 1.84
C VAL A 228 -6.96 21.12 2.95
N LYS A 229 -8.21 21.47 3.30
CA LYS A 229 -8.97 20.74 4.32
C LYS A 229 -9.76 19.63 3.65
N ASP A 230 -9.39 18.40 3.95
CA ASP A 230 -10.12 17.20 3.61
C ASP A 230 -11.06 16.82 4.77
N PRO A 231 -12.33 16.46 4.49
CA PRO A 231 -13.32 16.16 5.53
C PRO A 231 -13.00 14.91 6.35
N ALA A 232 -12.26 13.94 5.78
CA ALA A 232 -11.91 12.68 6.45
C ALA A 232 -10.49 12.69 7.02
N LEU A 233 -9.55 13.36 6.36
CA LEU A 233 -8.11 13.29 6.63
C LEU A 233 -7.56 14.54 7.33
N GLY A 234 -8.40 15.56 7.53
CA GLY A 234 -7.96 16.84 8.08
C GLY A 234 -7.16 17.65 7.05
N THR A 235 -6.10 18.33 7.49
CA THR A 235 -5.32 19.18 6.57
C THR A 235 -4.28 18.36 5.82
N ILE A 236 -4.40 18.31 4.49
CA ILE A 236 -3.50 17.59 3.58
C ILE A 236 -2.91 18.55 2.55
N VAL A 237 -1.90 18.10 1.79
CA VAL A 237 -1.27 18.89 0.73
C VAL A 237 -1.81 18.48 -0.64
N ALA A 238 -2.21 19.46 -1.43
CA ALA A 238 -2.56 19.30 -2.83
C ALA A 238 -1.64 20.16 -3.72
N ASP A 239 -1.42 19.72 -4.96
CA ASP A 239 -0.78 20.53 -5.98
C ASP A 239 -1.75 21.54 -6.62
N ALA A 240 -1.24 22.32 -7.57
CA ALA A 240 -1.99 23.32 -8.29
C ALA A 240 -3.12 22.74 -9.18
N GLN A 241 -3.03 21.47 -9.57
CA GLN A 241 -4.11 20.74 -10.24
C GLN A 241 -5.15 20.19 -9.25
N GLY A 242 -4.97 20.42 -7.94
CA GLY A 242 -5.82 19.88 -6.89
C GLY A 242 -5.59 18.39 -6.64
N ARG A 243 -4.50 17.79 -7.13
CA ARG A 243 -4.17 16.40 -6.83
C ARG A 243 -3.59 16.29 -5.43
N THR A 244 -4.09 15.36 -4.64
CA THR A 244 -3.54 15.04 -3.32
C THR A 244 -2.11 14.52 -3.45
N LEU A 245 -1.23 14.98 -2.56
CA LEU A 245 0.12 14.44 -2.43
C LEU A 245 0.20 13.39 -1.34
N TYR A 246 1.00 12.36 -1.60
CA TYR A 246 1.17 11.19 -0.75
C TYR A 246 2.64 10.94 -0.44
N ARG A 247 2.90 10.34 0.72
CA ARG A 247 4.20 9.79 1.12
C ARG A 247 4.12 8.26 1.20
N PHE A 248 5.27 7.62 0.94
CA PHE A 248 5.43 6.18 0.95
C PHE A 248 6.21 5.73 2.19
N ASP A 249 5.70 4.76 2.93
CA ASP A 249 6.34 4.26 4.16
C ASP A 249 7.66 3.57 3.94
N LYS A 250 7.85 2.99 2.74
CA LYS A 250 9.13 2.37 2.43
C LYS A 250 10.19 3.38 2.05
N ASP A 251 9.86 4.66 1.81
CA ASP A 251 10.86 5.70 1.60
C ASP A 251 11.59 6.05 2.91
N THR A 252 12.70 6.76 2.81
CA THR A 252 13.43 7.25 3.98
C THR A 252 13.56 8.76 3.92
N ALA A 253 13.27 9.44 5.04
CA ALA A 253 13.50 10.88 5.16
C ALA A 253 14.98 11.23 5.33
N TRP A 254 15.77 10.38 5.99
CA TRP A 254 17.20 10.58 6.09
C TRP A 254 18.00 9.25 6.12
N PRO A 255 19.00 9.07 5.25
CA PRO A 255 19.22 9.88 4.05
C PRO A 255 17.97 9.85 3.15
N MET A 256 17.66 10.97 2.48
CA MET A 256 16.48 11.03 1.61
C MET A 256 16.62 9.99 0.49
N LYS A 257 15.68 9.04 0.43
CA LYS A 257 15.65 8.02 -0.61
C LYS A 257 14.22 7.62 -0.94
N SER A 258 13.91 7.59 -2.22
CA SER A 258 12.73 6.94 -2.76
C SER A 258 13.04 5.47 -3.02
N ASN A 259 12.21 4.57 -2.51
CA ASN A 259 12.19 3.14 -2.89
C ASN A 259 11.07 2.83 -3.90
N CYS A 260 10.29 3.83 -4.33
CA CYS A 260 9.39 3.70 -5.48
C CYS A 260 10.15 3.90 -6.78
N GLU A 261 10.49 2.81 -7.47
CA GLU A 261 11.18 2.80 -8.76
C GLU A 261 10.48 1.84 -9.74
N GLY A 262 10.81 1.93 -11.04
CA GLY A 262 10.29 1.03 -12.07
C GLY A 262 8.76 1.02 -12.16
N GLU A 263 8.15 -0.16 -12.02
CA GLU A 263 6.69 -0.37 -12.10
C GLU A 263 5.91 0.46 -11.08
N CYS A 264 6.49 0.74 -9.90
CA CYS A 264 5.86 1.61 -8.91
C CYS A 264 5.53 2.99 -9.52
N LEU A 265 6.40 3.50 -10.38
CA LEU A 265 6.25 4.79 -11.05
C LEU A 265 5.16 4.79 -12.13
N LYS A 266 4.58 3.65 -12.50
CA LYS A 266 3.38 3.63 -13.37
C LYS A 266 2.15 4.13 -12.61
N THR A 267 2.10 3.87 -11.30
CA THR A 267 0.96 4.15 -10.43
C THR A 267 1.19 5.36 -9.53
N TRP A 268 2.40 5.50 -9.00
CA TRP A 268 2.78 6.54 -8.05
C TRP A 268 3.81 7.45 -8.70
N LYS A 269 3.35 8.62 -9.14
CA LYS A 269 4.15 9.51 -9.96
C LYS A 269 4.86 10.51 -9.04
N PRO A 270 6.20 10.64 -9.13
CA PRO A 270 6.93 11.61 -8.32
C PRO A 270 6.38 13.01 -8.53
N ALA A 271 6.07 13.71 -7.44
CA ALA A 271 5.70 15.11 -7.52
C ALA A 271 6.93 15.94 -7.90
N LYS A 272 6.76 16.89 -8.82
CA LYS A 272 7.85 17.74 -9.29
C LYS A 272 8.22 18.78 -8.22
N PRO A 273 9.49 19.21 -8.13
CA PRO A 273 9.88 20.32 -7.28
C PRO A 273 9.06 21.58 -7.58
N VAL A 274 8.81 22.37 -6.54
CA VAL A 274 7.98 23.58 -6.61
C VAL A 274 8.76 24.80 -6.19
N ASP A 275 8.27 25.98 -6.59
CA ASP A 275 8.79 27.24 -6.07
C ASP A 275 8.27 27.46 -4.65
N LYS A 276 9.19 27.74 -3.71
CA LYS A 276 8.86 28.03 -2.32
C LYS A 276 8.07 29.34 -2.15
N ALA A 277 8.13 30.24 -3.14
CA ALA A 277 7.30 31.44 -3.17
C ALA A 277 5.83 31.15 -3.51
N ALA A 278 5.54 29.98 -4.10
CA ALA A 278 4.21 29.58 -4.56
C ALA A 278 3.50 28.62 -3.59
N LEU A 279 3.75 28.73 -2.29
CA LEU A 279 3.14 27.88 -1.25
C LEU A 279 1.97 28.60 -0.56
N LYS A 280 0.86 27.89 -0.37
CA LYS A 280 -0.29 28.35 0.41
C LYS A 280 -0.47 27.46 1.64
N GLY A 281 -0.27 28.00 2.84
CA GLY A 281 -0.49 27.27 4.10
C GLY A 281 0.53 26.17 4.41
N ILE A 282 1.71 26.20 3.76
CA ILE A 282 2.81 25.26 3.99
C ILE A 282 4.06 26.08 4.32
N ASP A 283 4.81 25.72 5.36
CA ASP A 283 6.06 26.42 5.71
C ASP A 283 7.14 26.09 4.64
N PRO A 284 7.74 27.11 3.98
CA PRO A 284 8.82 26.93 3.01
C PRO A 284 10.01 26.09 3.50
N LYS A 285 10.23 26.01 4.82
CA LYS A 285 11.29 25.19 5.43
C LYS A 285 11.03 23.69 5.30
N MET A 286 9.76 23.28 5.19
CA MET A 286 9.40 21.86 5.03
C MET A 286 9.74 21.37 3.63
N ILE A 287 9.84 22.25 2.64
CA ILE A 287 10.04 21.87 1.25
C ILE A 287 11.52 21.62 0.96
N SER A 288 11.83 20.44 0.42
CA SER A 288 13.15 20.08 -0.09
C SER A 288 13.05 19.37 -1.43
N THR A 289 14.19 19.01 -2.01
CA THR A 289 14.24 18.27 -3.28
C THR A 289 15.16 17.07 -3.15
N LEU A 290 14.62 15.89 -3.46
CA LEU A 290 15.39 14.68 -3.64
C LEU A 290 15.91 14.62 -5.08
N LYS A 291 17.20 14.33 -5.25
CA LYS A 291 17.76 13.85 -6.52
C LYS A 291 17.63 12.32 -6.54
N ARG A 292 16.86 11.79 -7.49
CA ARG A 292 16.60 10.36 -7.64
C ARG A 292 17.80 9.66 -8.31
N SER A 293 17.79 8.33 -8.24
CA SER A 293 18.79 7.43 -8.86
C SER A 293 18.88 7.61 -10.38
N ASP A 294 17.76 7.85 -11.04
CA ASP A 294 17.65 8.16 -12.47
C ASP A 294 18.08 9.59 -12.86
N GLY A 295 18.53 10.40 -11.88
CA GLY A 295 18.93 11.78 -12.07
C GLY A 295 17.79 12.80 -12.08
N SER A 296 16.53 12.36 -12.08
CA SER A 296 15.37 13.24 -11.98
C SER A 296 15.25 13.85 -10.58
N ARG A 297 14.47 14.93 -10.47
CA ARG A 297 14.24 15.64 -9.21
C ARG A 297 12.81 15.40 -8.74
N GLN A 298 12.67 15.10 -7.47
CA GLN A 298 11.39 14.86 -6.81
C GLN A 298 11.22 15.79 -5.62
N LEU A 299 10.02 16.32 -5.47
CA LEU A 299 9.61 17.08 -4.31
C LEU A 299 9.65 16.22 -3.05
N ALA A 300 10.12 16.82 -1.96
CA ALA A 300 9.99 16.26 -0.63
C ALA A 300 9.41 17.28 0.35
N ILE A 301 8.63 16.79 1.31
CA ILE A 301 8.04 17.57 2.41
C ILE A 301 8.53 16.94 3.71
N ASP A 302 9.17 17.72 4.57
CA ASP A 302 9.89 17.22 5.76
C ASP A 302 10.87 16.10 5.42
N CYS A 303 11.60 16.27 4.33
CA CYS A 303 12.52 15.27 3.77
C CYS A 303 11.87 13.96 3.30
N TRP A 304 10.55 13.79 3.39
CA TRP A 304 9.85 12.65 2.82
C TRP A 304 9.57 12.89 1.33
N PRO A 305 10.02 11.99 0.42
CA PRO A 305 9.65 12.08 -0.98
C PRO A 305 8.14 11.96 -1.16
N VAL A 306 7.55 12.84 -1.98
CA VAL A 306 6.10 12.86 -2.20
C VAL A 306 5.73 12.57 -3.65
N TYR A 307 4.52 12.03 -3.83
CA TYR A 307 3.98 11.50 -5.08
C TYR A 307 2.53 11.95 -5.25
N TRP A 308 2.03 11.91 -6.48
CA TRP A 308 0.60 11.89 -6.76
C TRP A 308 0.20 10.52 -7.30
N PHE A 309 -1.04 10.11 -7.05
CA PHE A 309 -1.56 8.80 -7.42
C PHE A 309 -2.30 8.87 -8.76
N THR A 310 -2.02 7.96 -9.69
CA THR A 310 -2.71 7.95 -11.00
C THR A 310 -4.15 7.46 -10.93
N GLY A 311 -4.55 6.84 -9.82
CA GLY A 311 -5.94 6.45 -9.57
C GLY A 311 -6.84 7.62 -9.17
N ASP A 312 -6.28 8.71 -8.65
CA ASP A 312 -7.03 9.95 -8.39
C ASP A 312 -7.40 10.60 -9.74
N LYS A 313 -8.70 10.75 -10.01
CA LYS A 313 -9.23 11.22 -11.30
C LYS A 313 -9.75 12.65 -11.23
N LYS A 314 -10.12 13.11 -10.04
CA LYS A 314 -10.67 14.44 -9.79
C LYS A 314 -9.84 15.16 -8.74
N ALA A 315 -9.85 16.49 -8.81
CA ALA A 315 -9.24 17.33 -7.78
C ALA A 315 -9.89 17.03 -6.43
N GLY A 316 -9.07 16.88 -5.38
CA GLY A 316 -9.51 16.50 -4.05
C GLY A 316 -9.71 14.99 -3.83
N ASP A 317 -9.53 14.14 -4.86
CA ASP A 317 -9.53 12.69 -4.64
C ASP A 317 -8.38 12.32 -3.67
N THR A 318 -8.71 11.46 -2.71
CA THR A 318 -7.78 10.94 -1.70
C THR A 318 -7.68 9.42 -1.77
N THR A 319 -7.99 8.81 -2.92
CA THR A 319 -8.15 7.35 -3.07
C THR A 319 -6.85 6.57 -2.91
N GLY A 320 -5.71 7.25 -3.05
CA GLY A 320 -4.40 6.69 -2.72
C GLY A 320 -4.14 6.55 -1.22
N HIS A 321 -4.96 7.17 -0.36
CA HIS A 321 -4.76 7.14 1.09
C HIS A 321 -5.00 5.73 1.62
N GLY A 322 -4.03 5.19 2.38
CA GLY A 322 -4.07 3.84 2.91
C GLY A 322 -3.76 2.75 1.88
N ALA A 323 -3.45 3.10 0.63
CA ALA A 323 -3.18 2.11 -0.41
C ALA A 323 -2.02 1.20 -0.01
N GLY A 324 -2.25 -0.12 -0.07
CA GLY A 324 -1.29 -1.15 0.34
C GLY A 324 -0.85 -1.06 1.81
N GLY A 325 -1.54 -0.28 2.66
CA GLY A 325 -1.16 -0.02 4.05
C GLY A 325 0.14 0.78 4.21
N VAL A 326 0.66 1.37 3.13
CA VAL A 326 2.00 1.98 3.08
C VAL A 326 2.00 3.35 2.40
N TRP A 327 0.90 3.77 1.80
CA TRP A 327 0.74 5.08 1.16
C TRP A 327 -0.18 5.96 1.97
N TRP A 328 0.23 7.20 2.22
CA TRP A 328 -0.50 8.10 3.11
C TRP A 328 -0.54 9.50 2.52
N ALA A 329 -1.73 10.10 2.47
CA ALA A 329 -1.84 11.53 2.17
C ALA A 329 -0.93 12.31 3.14
N VAL A 330 -0.22 13.30 2.64
CA VAL A 330 0.79 14.02 3.41
C VAL A 330 0.21 15.32 3.97
N THR A 331 0.51 15.61 5.23
CA THR A 331 0.16 16.86 5.88
C THR A 331 1.16 17.97 5.53
N PRO A 332 0.87 19.25 5.78
CA PRO A 332 1.81 20.35 5.53
C PRO A 332 3.15 20.24 6.26
N ASP A 333 3.19 19.51 7.38
CA ASP A 333 4.39 19.20 8.15
C ASP A 333 5.04 17.87 7.77
N GLY A 334 4.68 17.26 6.63
CA GLY A 334 5.30 16.04 6.10
C GLY A 334 4.91 14.74 6.79
N LYS A 335 3.98 14.81 7.75
CA LYS A 335 3.44 13.63 8.44
C LYS A 335 2.41 12.92 7.58
N LYS A 336 2.06 11.72 8.02
CA LYS A 336 0.90 11.00 7.50
C LYS A 336 -0.35 11.72 8.01
N ALA A 337 -1.28 12.01 7.11
CA ALA A 337 -2.62 12.36 7.54
C ALA A 337 -3.20 11.15 8.28
N ASN A 338 -3.72 11.37 9.47
CA ASN A 338 -4.48 10.36 10.19
C ASN A 338 -5.91 10.86 10.20
N GLY A 339 -6.86 10.02 9.77
CA GLY A 339 -8.27 10.39 9.79
C GLY A 339 -8.66 10.82 11.20
N GLY A 340 -8.91 12.11 11.37
CA GLY A 340 -9.42 12.64 12.63
C GLY A 340 -10.92 12.45 12.64
N ALA A 341 -11.45 11.85 13.70
CA ALA A 341 -12.82 12.12 14.08
C ALA A 341 -13.06 13.64 14.03
N PRO A 342 -14.21 14.12 13.55
CA PRO A 342 -14.48 15.55 13.45
C PRO A 342 -14.25 16.19 14.82
N ALA A 343 -13.53 17.32 14.84
CA ALA A 343 -13.42 18.13 16.04
C ALA A 343 -14.82 18.60 16.42
N ASP A 344 -15.33 18.08 17.54
CA ASP A 344 -16.59 18.51 18.15
C ASP A 344 -16.59 20.05 18.26
N SER A 345 -17.64 20.67 17.72
CA SER A 345 -17.98 22.08 17.91
C SER A 345 -18.98 22.22 19.04
#